data_AF-A0A7X1MB17-F1
#
_entry.id   AF-A0A7X1MB17-F1
#
_cell.length_a   1.000
_cell.length_b   1.000
_cell.length_c   1.000
_cell.angle_alpha   90.00
_cell.angle_beta   90.00
_cell.angle_gamma   90.00
#
_symmetry.space_group_name_H-M   'P 1'
#
loop_
_entity.id
_entity.type
_entity.pdbx_description
1 polymer ?
#
loop_
_entity_poly.entity_id
_entity_poly.type
_entity_poly.pdbx_seq_one_letter_code
_entity_poly.pdbx_strand_id
1 'polypeptide(L)'
;MSGRRSPPSSQPGTTSKPGPSGPGQVDAVLPDPCLAFGVDEFVDALPAKMRESDEGITFATDGGVSVGADFMALQAAWVEGIVGMARAGARIVVDDVFLGGAASQQRWWKALAGIDVLWVGVRCEPAVAAGREIARGDRTHGMAELQADVVHQGVVYDLKVDTTHTESLDCALIIAARLS
;
A
#
# COMPACT_ATOMS: atom_id res chain seq x y z
N MET A 1 41.98 -26.63 -23.73
CA MET A 1 41.59 -25.98 -22.46
C MET A 1 40.35 -25.13 -22.74
N SER A 2 39.16 -25.66 -22.45
CA SER A 2 37.87 -24.97 -22.62
C SER A 2 37.17 -25.04 -21.27
N GLY A 3 37.10 -23.91 -20.56
CA GLY A 3 36.45 -23.79 -19.27
C GLY A 3 34.99 -23.41 -19.46
N ARG A 4 34.07 -24.36 -19.23
CA ARG A 4 32.64 -24.05 -19.09
C ARG A 4 32.42 -23.40 -17.72
N ARG A 5 31.94 -22.15 -17.71
CA ARG A 5 31.32 -21.56 -16.51
C ARG A 5 29.86 -22.02 -16.47
N SER A 6 29.46 -22.66 -15.37
CA SER A 6 28.05 -22.91 -15.07
C SER A 6 27.36 -21.59 -14.71
N PRO A 7 26.11 -21.35 -15.14
CA PRO A 7 25.34 -20.21 -14.66
C PRO A 7 24.88 -20.43 -13.21
N PRO A 8 24.77 -19.37 -12.38
CA PRO A 8 24.19 -19.48 -11.06
C PRO A 8 22.70 -19.79 -11.17
N SER A 9 22.24 -20.74 -10.36
CA SER A 9 20.85 -21.10 -10.18
C SER A 9 20.06 -19.91 -9.62
N SER A 10 19.20 -19.32 -10.42
CA SER A 10 18.18 -18.38 -9.97
C SER A 10 17.16 -19.16 -9.13
N GLN A 11 17.16 -18.96 -7.81
CA GLN A 11 15.99 -19.32 -6.99
C GLN A 11 14.82 -18.42 -7.40
N PRO A 12 13.60 -18.97 -7.53
CA PRO A 12 12.42 -18.14 -7.78
C PRO A 12 12.19 -17.25 -6.57
N GLY A 13 12.10 -15.94 -6.83
CA GLY A 13 11.74 -14.95 -5.82
C GLY A 13 10.48 -15.37 -5.10
N THR A 14 10.52 -15.35 -3.77
CA THR A 14 9.34 -15.46 -2.93
C THR A 14 8.44 -14.28 -3.27
N THR A 15 7.37 -14.53 -4.02
CA THR A 15 6.29 -13.56 -4.15
C THR A 15 5.64 -13.46 -2.78
N SER A 16 5.97 -12.39 -2.05
CA SER A 16 5.22 -11.98 -0.87
C SER A 16 3.78 -11.83 -1.31
N LYS A 17 2.90 -12.77 -0.92
CA LYS A 17 1.47 -12.59 -1.12
C LYS A 17 1.07 -11.33 -0.34
N PRO A 18 0.34 -10.37 -0.93
CA PRO A 18 -0.22 -9.29 -0.14
C PRO A 18 -1.11 -9.89 0.95
N GLY A 19 -1.06 -9.29 2.14
CA GLY A 19 -1.91 -9.67 3.26
C GLY A 19 -3.41 -9.60 2.88
N PRO A 20 -4.31 -10.11 3.75
CA PRO A 20 -5.74 -10.21 3.47
C PRO A 20 -6.47 -8.87 3.23
N SER A 21 -5.77 -7.74 3.23
CA SER A 21 -6.29 -6.38 3.04
C SER A 21 -5.60 -5.61 1.92
N GLY A 22 -4.64 -6.22 1.21
CA GLY A 22 -3.90 -5.56 0.13
C GLY A 22 -4.72 -5.38 -1.15
N PRO A 23 -4.16 -4.71 -2.16
CA PRO A 23 -4.87 -4.33 -3.38
C PRO A 23 -5.34 -5.57 -4.19
N GLY A 24 -4.72 -6.72 -3.95
CA GLY A 24 -4.93 -8.00 -4.62
C GLY A 24 -6.31 -8.66 -4.49
N GLN A 25 -7.26 -8.08 -3.74
CA GLN A 25 -8.65 -8.55 -3.75
C GLN A 25 -9.59 -7.65 -4.56
N VAL A 26 -9.29 -6.36 -4.68
CA VAL A 26 -10.14 -5.44 -5.44
C VAL A 26 -9.91 -5.65 -6.93
N ASP A 27 -8.66 -5.65 -7.38
CA ASP A 27 -8.30 -5.89 -8.79
C ASP A 27 -8.81 -7.25 -9.29
N ALA A 28 -8.80 -8.28 -8.44
CA ALA A 28 -9.26 -9.63 -8.76
C ALA A 28 -10.77 -9.74 -9.06
N VAL A 29 -11.58 -8.79 -8.58
CA VAL A 29 -13.04 -8.77 -8.82
C VAL A 29 -13.46 -7.78 -9.90
N LEU A 30 -12.54 -6.96 -10.42
CA LEU A 30 -12.85 -6.02 -11.50
C LEU A 30 -12.98 -6.75 -12.85
N PRO A 31 -13.95 -6.36 -13.69
CA PRO A 31 -14.14 -6.99 -15.00
C PRO A 31 -13.01 -6.64 -15.99
N ASP A 32 -12.41 -5.46 -15.84
CA ASP A 32 -11.33 -4.98 -16.68
C ASP A 32 -9.97 -5.13 -15.98
N PRO A 33 -8.89 -5.44 -16.71
CA PRO A 33 -7.55 -5.53 -16.15
C PRO A 33 -7.12 -4.22 -15.46
N CYS A 34 -6.53 -4.38 -14.27
CA CYS A 34 -6.07 -3.27 -13.45
C CYS A 34 -4.66 -3.56 -12.94
N LEU A 35 -3.83 -2.52 -12.82
CA LEU A 35 -2.54 -2.61 -12.14
C LEU A 35 -2.74 -2.30 -10.66
N ALA A 36 -2.16 -3.13 -9.80
CA ALA A 36 -2.16 -2.93 -8.36
C ALA A 36 -0.78 -2.45 -7.90
N PHE A 37 -0.74 -1.40 -7.09
CA PHE A 37 0.47 -0.92 -6.44
C PHE A 37 0.19 -0.60 -4.98
N GLY A 38 1.08 -1.02 -4.10
CA GLY A 38 0.99 -0.78 -2.68
C GLY A 38 2.24 -0.15 -2.10
N VAL A 39 2.04 0.47 -0.92
CA VAL A 39 3.14 1.07 -0.17
C VAL A 39 4.18 0.03 0.25
N ASP A 40 3.77 -1.23 0.48
CA ASP A 40 4.69 -2.32 0.78
C ASP A 40 5.62 -2.62 -0.41
N GLU A 41 5.09 -2.70 -1.63
CA GLU A 41 5.94 -2.89 -2.82
C GLU A 41 6.85 -1.68 -3.08
N PHE A 42 6.37 -0.46 -2.79
CA PHE A 42 7.21 0.73 -2.85
C PHE A 42 8.37 0.63 -1.84
N VAL A 43 8.10 0.28 -0.58
CA VAL A 43 9.12 0.12 0.48
C VAL A 43 10.11 -0.99 0.13
N ASP A 44 9.66 -2.10 -0.45
CA ASP A 44 10.52 -3.20 -0.88
C ASP A 44 11.43 -2.81 -2.05
N ALA A 45 10.97 -1.94 -2.94
CA ALA A 45 11.76 -1.40 -4.04
C ALA A 45 12.82 -0.38 -3.59
N LEU A 46 12.73 0.14 -2.36
CA LEU A 46 13.72 1.09 -1.84
C LEU A 46 15.10 0.43 -1.68
N PRO A 47 16.20 1.16 -1.99
CA PRO A 47 17.55 0.72 -1.68
C PRO A 47 17.68 0.37 -0.20
N ALA A 48 18.45 -0.67 0.15
CA ALA A 48 18.62 -1.11 1.55
C ALA A 48 19.00 0.04 2.50
N LYS A 49 19.89 0.96 2.06
CA LYS A 49 20.30 2.15 2.81
C LYS A 49 19.14 3.08 3.22
N MET A 50 18.00 3.01 2.54
CA MET A 50 16.81 3.81 2.83
C MET A 50 15.94 3.20 3.92
N ARG A 51 16.13 1.92 4.27
CA ARG A 51 15.36 1.23 5.32
C ARG A 51 16.04 1.26 6.69
N GLU A 52 17.21 1.88 6.78
CA GLU A 52 18.06 1.95 7.97
C GLU A 52 18.57 3.38 8.23
N SER A 53 17.89 4.39 7.67
CA SER A 53 18.30 5.80 7.73
C SER A 53 17.14 6.68 8.16
N ASP A 54 17.41 7.69 8.99
CA ASP A 54 16.43 8.69 9.41
C ASP A 54 15.91 9.55 8.24
N GLU A 55 16.71 9.69 7.17
CA GLU A 55 16.26 10.35 5.93
C GLU A 55 15.33 9.43 5.08
N GLY A 56 15.29 8.14 5.43
CA GLY A 56 14.50 7.12 4.75
C GLY A 56 13.25 6.73 5.52
N ILE A 57 13.09 5.44 5.81
CA ILE A 57 12.00 4.92 6.64
C ILE A 57 12.60 4.17 7.83
N THR A 58 12.05 4.43 9.01
CA THR A 58 12.43 3.75 10.25
C THR A 58 11.20 3.17 10.94
N PHE A 59 11.41 2.01 11.56
CA PHE A 59 10.39 1.26 12.29
C PHE A 59 10.82 1.15 13.74
N ALA A 60 10.07 1.78 14.64
CA ALA A 60 10.28 1.66 16.07
C ALA A 60 9.79 0.30 16.57
N THR A 61 10.29 -0.12 17.74
CA THR A 61 9.97 -1.42 18.34
C THR A 61 8.51 -1.57 18.76
N ASP A 62 7.80 -0.45 18.91
CA ASP A 62 6.38 -0.37 19.23
C ASP A 62 5.48 -0.30 17.98
N GLY A 63 6.06 -0.42 16.78
CA GLY A 63 5.32 -0.31 15.51
C GLY A 63 5.21 1.12 14.98
N GLY A 64 5.78 2.11 15.66
CA GLY A 64 5.86 3.47 15.14
C GLY A 64 6.63 3.53 13.81
N VAL A 65 6.11 4.30 12.84
CA VAL A 65 6.73 4.49 11.53
C VAL A 65 7.08 5.96 11.35
N SER A 66 8.33 6.24 10.99
CA SER A 66 8.78 7.59 10.64
C SER A 66 9.39 7.60 9.25
N VAL A 67 9.14 8.68 8.50
CA VAL A 67 9.64 8.87 7.14
C VAL A 67 10.38 10.20 7.01
N GLY A 68 11.57 10.16 6.42
CA GLY A 68 12.46 11.30 6.20
C GLY A 68 12.34 11.91 4.80
N ALA A 69 13.17 12.91 4.51
CA ALA A 69 13.04 13.72 3.30
C ALA A 69 13.32 12.93 2.01
N ASP A 70 14.32 12.04 2.03
CA ASP A 70 14.67 11.21 0.88
C ASP A 70 13.59 10.17 0.57
N PHE A 71 12.96 9.58 1.59
CA PHE A 71 11.78 8.73 1.41
C PHE A 71 10.66 9.49 0.73
N MET A 72 10.35 10.69 1.23
CA MET A 72 9.28 11.53 0.66
C MET A 72 9.56 11.93 -0.79
N ALA A 73 10.83 12.18 -1.14
CA ALA A 73 11.22 12.48 -2.52
C ALA A 73 11.02 11.28 -3.46
N LEU A 74 11.39 10.08 -3.03
CA LEU A 74 11.16 8.85 -3.79
C LEU A 74 9.67 8.49 -3.89
N GLN A 75 8.91 8.68 -2.81
CA GLN A 75 7.46 8.45 -2.81
C GLN A 75 6.78 9.40 -3.80
N ALA A 76 7.17 10.68 -3.83
CA ALA A 76 6.64 11.63 -4.81
C ALA A 76 6.93 11.21 -6.25
N ALA A 77 8.14 10.72 -6.55
CA ALA A 77 8.47 10.22 -7.89
C ALA A 77 7.67 8.95 -8.25
N TRP A 78 7.45 8.05 -7.30
CA TRP A 78 6.62 6.86 -7.47
C TRP A 78 5.16 7.23 -7.77
N VAL A 79 4.58 8.18 -7.02
CA VAL A 79 3.23 8.71 -7.27
C VAL A 79 3.11 9.31 -8.67
N GLU A 80 4.07 10.13 -9.12
CA GLU A 80 4.05 10.69 -10.48
C GLU A 80 4.14 9.60 -11.56
N GLY A 81 4.89 8.52 -11.31
CA GLY A 81 4.92 7.35 -12.18
C GLY A 81 3.55 6.67 -12.31
N ILE A 82 2.86 6.46 -11.19
CA ILE A 82 1.49 5.93 -11.15
C ILE A 82 0.53 6.84 -11.90
N VAL A 83 0.58 8.14 -11.65
CA VAL A 83 -0.23 9.14 -12.36
C VAL A 83 0.04 9.11 -13.86
N GLY A 84 1.30 8.96 -14.28
CA GLY A 84 1.69 8.81 -15.68
C GLY A 84 1.05 7.57 -16.33
N MET A 85 1.03 6.43 -15.64
CA MET A 85 0.37 5.22 -16.11
C MET A 85 -1.16 5.41 -16.22
N ALA A 86 -1.79 6.06 -15.25
CA ALA A 86 -3.21 6.36 -15.29
C ALA A 86 -3.56 7.29 -16.47
N ARG A 87 -2.77 8.35 -16.69
CA ARG A 87 -2.94 9.27 -17.84
C ARG A 87 -2.74 8.58 -19.19
N ALA A 88 -1.94 7.51 -19.25
CA ALA A 88 -1.77 6.69 -20.44
C ALA A 88 -2.96 5.74 -20.69
N GLY A 89 -3.95 5.70 -19.79
CA GLY A 89 -5.17 4.91 -19.93
C GLY A 89 -5.18 3.61 -19.12
N ALA A 90 -4.18 3.36 -18.28
CA ALA A 90 -4.20 2.20 -17.38
C ALA A 90 -5.20 2.40 -16.24
N ARG A 91 -5.96 1.35 -15.90
CA ARG A 91 -6.70 1.30 -14.64
C ARG A 91 -5.74 0.93 -13.52
N ILE A 92 -5.82 1.63 -12.39
CA ILE A 92 -4.89 1.45 -11.28
C ILE A 92 -5.65 1.38 -9.96
N VAL A 93 -5.33 0.37 -9.15
CA VAL A 93 -5.64 0.32 -7.71
C VAL A 93 -4.37 0.67 -6.96
N VAL A 94 -4.48 1.59 -6.01
CA VAL A 94 -3.39 1.92 -5.09
C VAL A 94 -3.87 1.69 -3.66
N ASP A 95 -3.14 0.90 -2.87
CA ASP A 95 -3.27 0.90 -1.42
C ASP A 95 -2.10 1.65 -0.78
N ASP A 96 -2.42 2.56 0.13
CA ASP A 96 -1.45 3.42 0.77
C ASP A 96 -1.87 3.66 2.23
N VAL A 97 -0.88 3.97 3.07
CA VAL A 97 -1.04 4.22 4.49
C VAL A 97 -0.77 5.69 4.73
N PHE A 98 -1.84 6.47 4.93
CA PHE A 98 -1.74 7.92 5.08
C PHE A 98 -1.25 8.32 6.48
N LEU A 99 0.02 8.07 6.81
CA LEU A 99 0.61 8.42 8.12
C LEU A 99 0.42 9.90 8.51
N GLY A 100 0.40 10.81 7.52
CA GLY A 100 0.07 12.22 7.70
C GLY A 100 -1.42 12.60 7.56
N GLY A 101 -2.34 11.65 7.58
CA GLY A 101 -3.79 11.85 7.40
C GLY A 101 -4.13 12.69 6.17
N ALA A 102 -4.93 13.74 6.37
CA ALA A 102 -5.32 14.71 5.35
C ALA A 102 -4.14 15.27 4.53
N ALA A 103 -2.97 15.47 5.14
CA ALA A 103 -1.81 15.99 4.43
C ALA A 103 -1.27 14.99 3.38
N SER A 104 -1.38 13.69 3.65
CA SER A 104 -1.04 12.63 2.69
C SER A 104 -2.03 12.59 1.54
N GLN A 105 -3.34 12.64 1.86
CA GLN A 105 -4.38 12.73 0.84
C GLN A 105 -4.19 13.96 -0.06
N GLN A 106 -3.83 15.11 0.51
CA GLN A 106 -3.65 16.35 -0.24
C GLN A 106 -2.51 16.25 -1.28
N ARG A 107 -1.45 15.47 -1.00
CA ARG A 107 -0.36 15.22 -1.97
C ARG A 107 -0.87 14.40 -3.15
N TRP A 108 -1.59 13.31 -2.87
CA TRP A 108 -2.24 12.51 -3.91
C TRP A 108 -3.24 13.31 -4.74
N TRP A 109 -4.09 14.11 -4.09
CA TRP A 109 -5.06 14.96 -4.78
C TRP A 109 -4.37 15.88 -5.80
N LYS A 110 -3.26 16.53 -5.40
CA LYS A 110 -2.50 17.41 -6.29
C LYS A 110 -1.94 16.66 -7.50
N ALA A 111 -1.37 15.48 -7.28
CA ALA A 111 -0.77 14.67 -8.35
C ALA A 111 -1.84 14.12 -9.31
N LEU A 112 -2.99 13.69 -8.77
CA LEU A 112 -4.12 13.12 -9.50
C LEU A 112 -5.05 14.16 -10.16
N ALA A 113 -4.67 15.44 -10.18
CA ALA A 113 -5.50 16.49 -10.77
C ALA A 113 -5.89 16.15 -12.22
N GLY A 114 -7.20 16.14 -12.48
CA GLY A 114 -7.79 15.82 -13.78
C GLY A 114 -7.94 14.32 -14.08
N ILE A 115 -7.71 13.44 -13.10
CA ILE A 115 -7.99 12.00 -13.17
C ILE A 115 -9.23 11.69 -12.34
N ASP A 116 -10.11 10.83 -12.85
CA ASP A 116 -11.24 10.31 -12.08
C ASP A 116 -10.72 9.29 -11.06
N VAL A 117 -10.98 9.55 -9.78
CA VAL A 117 -10.46 8.78 -8.65
C VAL A 117 -11.62 8.40 -7.73
N LEU A 118 -11.67 7.14 -7.32
CA LEU A 118 -12.53 6.68 -6.24
C LEU A 118 -11.71 6.59 -4.95
N TRP A 119 -11.99 7.46 -3.99
CA TRP A 119 -11.32 7.45 -2.69
C TRP A 119 -12.02 6.48 -1.73
N VAL A 120 -11.35 5.38 -1.40
CA VAL A 120 -11.89 4.35 -0.50
C VAL A 120 -11.18 4.39 0.85
N GLY A 121 -11.96 4.45 1.93
CA GLY A 121 -11.46 4.30 3.29
C GLY A 121 -11.72 2.88 3.79
N VAL A 122 -10.66 2.12 4.04
CA VAL A 122 -10.75 0.77 4.61
C VAL A 122 -10.45 0.86 6.10
N ARG A 123 -11.45 0.59 6.94
CA ARG A 123 -11.34 0.64 8.40
C ARG A 123 -11.32 -0.75 9.02
N CYS A 124 -10.75 -0.82 10.21
CA CYS A 124 -10.79 -1.99 11.08
C CYS A 124 -10.66 -1.50 12.52
N GLU A 125 -11.39 -2.11 13.47
CA GLU A 125 -11.15 -1.85 14.89
C GLU A 125 -9.69 -2.14 15.25
N PRO A 126 -9.03 -1.28 16.05
CA PRO A 126 -7.60 -1.43 16.36
C PRO A 126 -7.23 -2.79 16.93
N ALA A 127 -8.05 -3.31 17.85
CA ALA A 127 -7.82 -4.62 18.48
C ALA A 127 -7.92 -5.79 17.48
N VAL A 128 -8.84 -5.70 16.51
CA VAL A 128 -8.97 -6.71 15.44
C VAL A 128 -7.80 -6.62 14.47
N ALA A 129 -7.37 -5.40 14.12
CA ALA A 129 -6.21 -5.16 13.27
C ALA A 129 -4.92 -5.72 13.89
N ALA A 130 -4.70 -5.46 15.18
CA ALA A 130 -3.58 -6.01 15.95
C ALA A 130 -3.62 -7.54 16.01
N GLY A 131 -4.79 -8.13 16.25
CA GLY A 131 -4.97 -9.59 16.23
C GLY A 131 -4.58 -10.21 14.88
N ARG A 132 -4.91 -9.53 13.76
CA ARG A 132 -4.52 -9.96 12.40
C ARG A 132 -3.03 -9.81 12.14
N GLU A 133 -2.41 -8.72 12.59
CA GLU A 133 -0.96 -8.50 12.51
C GLU A 133 -0.18 -9.62 13.22
N ILE A 134 -0.61 -10.01 14.42
CA ILE A 134 -0.03 -11.14 15.16
C ILE A 134 -0.18 -12.44 14.37
N ALA A 135 -1.38 -12.70 13.81
CA ALA A 135 -1.64 -13.91 13.04
C ALA A 135 -0.85 -13.98 11.72
N ARG A 136 -0.51 -12.83 11.11
CA ARG A 136 0.33 -12.75 9.91
C ARG A 136 1.80 -13.11 10.19
N GLY A 137 2.25 -12.97 11.44
CA GLY A 137 3.65 -13.19 11.81
C GLY A 137 4.56 -12.02 11.43
N ASP A 138 4.01 -10.81 11.40
CA ASP A 138 4.74 -9.59 11.06
C ASP A 138 5.87 -9.36 12.09
N ARG A 139 7.06 -8.97 11.61
CA ARG A 139 8.28 -8.88 12.45
C ARG A 139 8.24 -7.74 13.46
N THR A 140 7.44 -6.70 13.17
CA THR A 140 7.23 -5.55 14.04
C THR A 140 5.75 -5.52 14.41
N HIS A 141 5.46 -5.58 15.70
CA HIS A 141 4.09 -5.54 16.21
C HIS A 141 3.72 -4.12 16.67
N GLY A 142 2.42 -3.83 16.70
CA GLY A 142 1.85 -2.57 17.19
C GLY A 142 1.56 -1.56 16.07
N MET A 143 1.99 -1.83 14.84
CA MET A 143 1.79 -0.91 13.72
C MET A 143 0.32 -0.81 13.35
N ALA A 144 -0.37 -1.96 13.26
CA ALA A 144 -1.78 -2.03 12.94
C ALA A 144 -2.66 -1.28 13.95
N GLU A 145 -2.32 -1.35 15.24
CA GLU A 145 -3.06 -0.64 16.30
C GLU A 145 -2.81 0.87 16.24
N LEU A 146 -1.55 1.29 16.13
CA LEU A 146 -1.16 2.71 16.07
C LEU A 146 -1.73 3.42 14.83
N GLN A 147 -1.87 2.68 13.73
CA GLN A 147 -2.31 3.24 12.45
C GLN A 147 -3.83 3.25 12.27
N ALA A 148 -4.57 2.41 12.99
CA ALA A 148 -6.01 2.16 12.77
C ALA A 148 -6.87 3.44 12.70
N ASP A 149 -6.54 4.47 13.50
CA ASP A 149 -7.28 5.73 13.49
C ASP A 149 -6.54 6.89 12.80
N VAL A 150 -5.23 7.03 13.05
CA VAL A 150 -4.45 8.20 12.62
C VAL A 150 -4.45 8.36 11.10
N VAL A 151 -4.43 7.25 10.35
CA VAL A 151 -4.37 7.28 8.88
C VAL A 151 -5.64 7.80 8.23
N HIS A 152 -6.74 7.87 8.99
CA HIS A 152 -8.01 8.41 8.52
C HIS A 152 -8.30 9.83 8.98
N GLN A 153 -7.43 10.43 9.80
CA GLN A 153 -7.67 11.76 10.38
C GLN A 153 -7.72 12.84 9.30
N GLY A 154 -8.90 13.46 9.15
CA GLY A 154 -9.16 14.51 8.17
C GLY A 154 -9.21 14.02 6.71
N VAL A 155 -9.18 12.71 6.47
CA VAL A 155 -9.25 12.12 5.13
C VAL A 155 -10.71 12.02 4.67
N VAL A 156 -10.97 12.44 3.44
CA VAL A 156 -12.29 12.42 2.81
C VAL A 156 -12.38 11.21 1.89
N TYR A 157 -13.47 10.45 1.96
CA TYR A 157 -13.66 9.23 1.16
C TYR A 157 -15.00 9.29 0.45
N ASP A 158 -15.03 8.78 -0.78
CA ASP A 158 -16.26 8.56 -1.56
C ASP A 158 -16.99 7.30 -1.07
N LEU A 159 -16.22 6.32 -0.59
CA LEU A 159 -16.71 5.06 -0.03
C LEU A 159 -15.90 4.68 1.21
N LYS A 160 -16.58 4.17 2.23
CA LYS A 160 -15.94 3.58 3.41
C LYS A 160 -16.39 2.14 3.56
N VAL A 161 -15.44 1.25 3.78
CA VAL A 161 -15.68 -0.17 4.09
C VAL A 161 -15.03 -0.50 5.43
N ASP A 162 -15.65 -1.41 6.17
CA ASP A 162 -15.19 -1.81 7.50
C ASP A 162 -14.94 -3.31 7.52
N THR A 163 -13.69 -3.69 7.73
CA THR A 163 -13.21 -5.08 7.72
C THR A 163 -13.25 -5.72 9.10
N THR A 164 -13.77 -5.07 10.14
CA THR A 164 -13.87 -5.62 11.49
C THR A 164 -14.73 -6.88 11.51
N HIS A 165 -15.85 -6.82 10.78
CA HIS A 165 -16.83 -7.92 10.69
C HIS A 165 -17.21 -8.26 9.25
N THR A 166 -16.59 -7.62 8.26
CA THR A 166 -16.84 -7.86 6.84
C THR A 166 -15.61 -8.52 6.24
N GLU A 167 -15.81 -9.62 5.51
CA GLU A 167 -14.74 -10.28 4.80
C GLU A 167 -14.20 -9.38 3.68
N SER A 168 -12.90 -9.48 3.42
CA SER A 168 -12.23 -8.61 2.46
C SER A 168 -12.80 -8.76 1.04
N LEU A 169 -13.28 -9.95 0.66
CA LEU A 169 -13.95 -10.18 -0.64
C LEU A 169 -15.26 -9.38 -0.74
N ASP A 170 -16.05 -9.34 0.33
CA ASP A 170 -17.30 -8.58 0.34
C ASP A 170 -17.01 -7.08 0.24
N CYS A 171 -15.98 -6.59 0.94
CA CYS A 171 -15.49 -5.22 0.78
C CYS A 171 -15.06 -4.93 -0.67
N ALA A 172 -14.34 -5.83 -1.31
CA ALA A 172 -13.91 -5.70 -2.70
C ALA A 172 -15.10 -5.60 -3.67
N LEU A 173 -16.14 -6.42 -3.47
CA LEU A 173 -17.37 -6.36 -4.26
C LEU A 173 -18.13 -5.05 -4.07
N ILE A 174 -18.17 -4.51 -2.85
CA ILE A 174 -18.76 -3.20 -2.56
C ILE A 174 -18.02 -2.09 -3.31
N ILE A 175 -16.69 -2.14 -3.33
CA ILE A 175 -15.84 -1.18 -4.06
C ILE A 175 -16.09 -1.29 -5.57
N ALA A 176 -16.08 -2.51 -6.11
CA ALA A 176 -16.29 -2.76 -7.54
C ALA A 176 -17.66 -2.24 -8.03
N ALA A 177 -18.71 -2.39 -7.22
CA ALA A 177 -20.04 -1.86 -7.52
C ALA A 177 -20.12 -0.32 -7.61
N ARG A 178 -19.06 0.39 -7.20
CA ARG A 178 -18.98 1.86 -7.31
C ARG A 178 -18.27 2.35 -8.57
N LEU A 179 -17.63 1.44 -9.31
CA LEU A 179 -16.87 1.72 -10.54
C LEU A 179 -17.69 1.49 -11.82
N SER A 180 -18.91 0.96 -11.68
CA SER A 180 -19.85 0.68 -12.77
C SER A 180 -20.72 1.86 -13.16
#